data_AF-A0A2E0G5V7-F1
#
_entry.id   AF-A0A2E0G5V7-F1
#
_cell.length_a   1.000
_cell.length_b   1.000
_cell.length_c   1.000
_cell.angle_alpha   90.00
_cell.angle_beta   90.00
_cell.angle_gamma   90.00
#
_symmetry.space_group_name_H-M   'P 1'
#
loop_
_entity.id
_entity.type
_entity.pdbx_description
1 polymer ?
#
loop_
_entity_poly.entity_id
_entity_poly.type
_entity_poly.pdbx_seq_one_letter_code
_entity_poly.pdbx_strand_id
1 'polypeptide(L)'
;MKKLAKRSTRKQKEFIQTLSFFAITIASIVGLIAYLWVYTEIDETLIAIELQKATREELNNSIKDLQNDIALLGRVDRITDKARKELGMVFATPETISVYIDPNHFAFTK
;
A
#
# COMPACT_ATOMS: atom_id res chain seq x y z
N MET A 1 -20.08 76.05 16.87
CA MET A 1 -20.74 74.87 16.25
C MET A 1 -19.91 73.55 16.31
N LYS A 2 -19.03 73.32 17.30
CA LYS A 2 -18.14 72.11 17.31
C LYS A 2 -18.62 70.90 18.15
N LYS A 3 -19.73 71.02 18.91
CA LYS A 3 -20.17 69.96 19.85
C LYS A 3 -20.96 68.80 19.19
N LEU A 4 -21.60 69.02 18.04
CA LEU A 4 -22.43 68.00 17.38
C LEU A 4 -21.60 66.92 16.67
N ALA A 5 -20.50 67.30 16.02
CA ALA A 5 -19.59 66.37 15.33
C ALA A 5 -18.99 65.33 16.29
N LYS A 6 -18.61 65.74 17.51
CA LYS A 6 -18.02 64.88 18.55
C LYS A 6 -18.97 63.79 19.08
N ARG A 7 -20.30 63.98 18.93
CA ARG A 7 -21.32 63.04 19.40
C ARG A 7 -21.57 61.90 18.40
N SER A 8 -21.44 62.19 17.10
CA SER A 8 -21.60 61.21 16.01
C SER A 8 -20.44 60.21 15.94
N THR A 9 -19.20 60.69 16.11
CA THR A 9 -18.00 59.82 16.11
C THR A 9 -17.99 58.83 17.28
N ARG A 10 -18.61 59.17 18.41
CA ARG A 10 -18.71 58.29 19.58
C ARG A 10 -19.64 57.10 19.31
N LYS A 11 -20.78 57.34 18.63
CA LYS A 11 -21.70 56.29 18.19
C LYS A 11 -21.08 55.36 17.14
N GLN A 12 -20.29 55.90 16.20
CA GLN A 12 -19.56 55.06 15.24
C GLN A 12 -18.48 54.21 15.90
N LYS A 13 -17.78 54.73 16.92
CA LYS A 13 -16.82 53.95 17.70
C LYS A 13 -17.48 52.76 18.42
N GLU A 14 -18.65 52.98 19.01
CA GLU A 14 -19.42 51.91 19.67
C GLU A 14 -19.90 50.86 18.66
N PHE A 15 -20.35 51.27 17.47
CA PHE A 15 -20.74 50.35 16.40
C PHE A 15 -19.56 49.52 15.87
N ILE A 16 -18.41 50.15 15.62
CA ILE A 16 -17.18 49.46 15.22
C ILE A 16 -16.71 48.52 16.32
N GLN A 17 -16.84 48.90 17.59
CA GLN A 17 -16.47 48.05 18.72
C GLN A 17 -17.33 46.77 18.77
N THR A 18 -18.65 46.88 18.68
CA THR A 18 -19.54 45.70 18.62
C THR A 18 -19.27 44.84 17.38
N LEU A 19 -19.05 45.47 16.22
CA LEU A 19 -18.68 44.75 14.99
C LEU A 19 -17.36 44.00 15.12
N SER A 20 -16.37 44.59 15.81
CA SER A 20 -15.08 43.94 16.06
C SER A 20 -15.21 42.74 17.00
N PHE A 21 -16.04 42.84 18.05
CA PHE A 21 -16.33 41.68 18.90
C PHE A 21 -16.99 40.55 18.11
N PHE A 22 -17.93 40.87 17.23
CA PHE A 22 -18.57 39.87 16.39
C PHE A 22 -17.58 39.23 15.40
N ALA A 23 -16.73 40.03 14.77
CA ALA A 23 -15.69 39.54 13.87
C ALA A 23 -14.68 38.62 14.58
N ILE A 24 -14.29 38.95 15.81
CA ILE A 24 -13.41 38.11 16.64
C ILE A 24 -14.09 36.77 16.95
N THR A 25 -15.37 36.77 17.29
CA THR A 25 -16.12 35.52 17.54
C THR A 25 -16.17 34.65 16.28
N ILE A 26 -16.47 35.22 15.12
CA ILE A 26 -16.46 34.48 13.85
C ILE A 26 -15.06 33.95 13.54
N ALA A 27 -14.03 34.80 13.67
CA ALA A 27 -12.66 34.40 13.45
C ALA A 27 -12.24 33.26 14.39
N SER A 28 -12.71 33.27 15.64
CA SER A 28 -12.46 32.20 16.60
C SER A 28 -13.12 30.89 16.16
N ILE A 29 -14.36 30.92 15.66
CA ILE A 29 -15.05 29.72 15.14
C ILE A 29 -14.35 29.20 13.89
N VAL A 30 -14.03 30.08 12.94
CA VAL A 30 -13.31 29.72 11.71
C VAL A 30 -11.94 29.13 12.02
N GLY A 31 -11.22 29.71 12.97
CA GLY A 31 -9.94 29.17 13.44
C GLY A 31 -10.08 27.77 14.02
N LEU A 32 -11.15 27.50 14.78
CA LEU A 32 -11.44 26.17 15.30
C LEU A 32 -11.75 25.15 14.19
N ILE A 33 -12.55 25.55 13.20
CA ILE A 33 -12.89 24.70 12.06
C ILE A 33 -11.64 24.40 11.23
N ALA A 34 -10.81 25.41 10.96
CA ALA A 34 -9.56 25.25 10.24
C ALA A 34 -8.58 24.34 11.00
N TYR A 35 -8.50 24.47 12.33
CA TYR A 35 -7.68 23.58 13.16
C TYR A 35 -8.09 22.11 13.00
N LEU A 36 -9.40 21.82 13.07
CA LEU A 36 -9.91 20.47 12.87
C LEU A 36 -9.64 19.96 11.44
N TRP A 37 -9.83 20.82 10.44
CA TRP A 37 -9.58 20.45 9.04
C TRP A 37 -8.12 20.10 8.78
N VAL A 38 -7.18 20.91 9.30
CA VAL A 38 -5.74 20.59 9.19
C VAL A 38 -5.41 19.29 9.90
N TYR A 39 -6.01 19.03 11.07
CA TYR A 39 -5.80 17.77 11.77
C TYR A 39 -6.28 16.55 10.96
N THR A 40 -7.46 16.64 10.34
CA THR A 40 -7.99 15.55 9.51
C THR A 40 -7.16 15.33 8.25
N GLU A 41 -6.67 16.40 7.62
CA GLU A 41 -5.81 16.31 6.44
C GLU A 41 -4.48 15.62 6.77
N ILE A 42 -3.88 15.98 7.91
CA ILE A 42 -2.65 15.34 8.38
C ILE A 42 -2.86 13.84 8.62
N ASP A 43 -3.98 13.45 9.24
CA ASP A 43 -4.29 12.05 9.51
C ASP A 43 -4.42 11.22 8.23
N GLU A 44 -5.14 11.74 7.23
CA GLU A 44 -5.30 11.06 5.93
C GLU A 44 -3.97 10.89 5.19
N THR A 45 -3.13 11.93 5.19
CA THR A 45 -1.80 11.86 4.55
C THR A 45 -0.88 10.86 5.25
N LEU A 46 -0.95 10.74 6.58
CA LEU A 46 -0.17 9.79 7.35
C LEU A 46 -0.55 8.35 7.01
N ILE A 47 -1.85 8.06 6.93
CA ILE A 47 -2.37 6.75 6.50
C ILE A 47 -1.91 6.43 5.08
N ALA A 48 -1.99 7.39 4.16
CA ALA A 48 -1.55 7.20 2.77
C ALA A 48 -0.05 6.85 2.68
N ILE A 49 0.79 7.50 3.50
CA ILE A 49 2.24 7.22 3.58
C ILE A 49 2.48 5.81 4.13
N GLU A 50 1.76 5.42 5.18
CA GLU A 50 1.88 4.09 5.77
C GLU A 50 1.50 3.00 4.77
N LEU A 51 0.40 3.19 4.04
CA LEU A 51 -0.02 2.27 2.98
C LEU A 51 1.03 2.17 1.87
N GLN A 52 1.54 3.31 1.38
CA GLN A 52 2.60 3.30 0.36
C GLN A 52 3.86 2.60 0.85
N LYS A 53 4.23 2.77 2.13
CA LYS A 53 5.38 2.08 2.71
C LYS A 53 5.15 0.57 2.75
N ALA A 54 3.99 0.12 3.19
CA ALA A 54 3.63 -1.30 3.20
C ALA A 54 3.65 -1.90 1.78
N THR A 55 3.04 -1.22 0.80
CA THR A 55 3.05 -1.66 -0.61
C THR A 55 4.47 -1.73 -1.17
N ARG A 56 5.34 -0.78 -0.82
CA ARG A 56 6.76 -0.82 -1.25
C ARG A 56 7.51 -2.00 -0.67
N GLU A 57 7.24 -2.36 0.58
CA GLU A 57 7.85 -3.52 1.23
C GLU A 57 7.36 -4.83 0.60
N GLU A 58 6.05 -4.94 0.36
CA GLU A 58 5.46 -6.09 -0.32
C GLU A 58 6.04 -6.28 -1.73
N LEU A 59 6.09 -5.20 -2.53
CA LEU A 59 6.67 -5.25 -3.87
C LEU A 59 8.14 -5.66 -3.86
N ASN A 60 8.91 -5.19 -2.87
CA ASN A 60 10.31 -5.57 -2.72
C ASN A 60 10.47 -7.05 -2.37
N ASN A 61 9.58 -7.60 -1.53
CA ASN A 61 9.54 -9.04 -1.25
C ASN A 61 9.20 -9.83 -2.52
N SER A 62 8.20 -9.42 -3.30
CA SER A 62 7.86 -10.07 -4.57
C SER A 62 9.03 -10.06 -5.57
N ILE A 63 9.77 -8.94 -5.66
CA ILE A 63 10.98 -8.87 -6.50
C ILE A 63 12.02 -9.89 -6.05
N LYS A 64 12.24 -10.01 -4.74
CA LYS A 64 13.19 -10.96 -4.17
C LYS A 64 12.80 -12.41 -4.46
N ASP A 65 11.52 -12.73 -4.35
CA ASP A 65 11.00 -14.06 -4.65
C ASP A 65 11.18 -14.40 -6.15
N LEU A 66 10.84 -13.46 -7.04
CA LEU A 66 11.09 -13.62 -8.48
C LEU A 66 12.58 -13.81 -8.81
N GLN A 67 13.47 -13.08 -8.12
CA GLN A 67 14.91 -13.25 -8.29
C GLN A 67 15.38 -14.64 -7.84
N ASN A 68 14.81 -15.18 -6.76
CA ASN A 68 15.09 -16.54 -6.33
C ASN A 68 14.62 -17.57 -7.36
N ASP A 69 13.43 -17.40 -7.92
CA ASP A 69 12.90 -18.30 -8.95
C ASP A 69 13.78 -18.29 -10.20
N ILE A 70 14.22 -17.11 -10.66
CA ILE A 70 15.16 -16.98 -11.77
C ILE A 70 16.48 -17.70 -11.46
N ALA A 71 17.01 -17.55 -10.25
CA ALA A 71 18.24 -18.22 -9.85
C ALA A 71 18.09 -19.76 -9.81
N LEU A 72 16.94 -20.26 -9.37
CA LEU A 72 16.62 -21.69 -9.37
C LEU A 72 16.50 -22.23 -10.79
N LEU A 73 15.77 -21.55 -11.67
CA LEU A 73 15.62 -21.92 -13.08
C LEU A 73 16.97 -21.90 -13.80
N GLY A 74 17.76 -20.82 -13.63
CA GLY A 74 19.10 -20.73 -14.21
C GLY A 74 20.06 -21.81 -13.70
N ARG A 75 19.90 -22.27 -12.45
CA ARG A 75 20.66 -23.42 -11.92
C ARG A 75 20.24 -24.72 -12.60
N VAL A 76 18.94 -24.96 -12.79
CA VAL A 76 18.42 -26.14 -13.50
C VAL A 76 18.90 -26.17 -14.94
N ASP A 77 18.84 -25.04 -15.64
CA ASP A 77 19.33 -24.91 -17.00
C ASP A 77 20.81 -25.25 -17.09
N ARG A 78 21.63 -24.71 -16.16
CA ARG A 78 23.06 -25.00 -16.11
C ARG A 78 23.37 -26.47 -15.82
N ILE A 79 22.58 -27.13 -14.98
CA ILE A 79 22.71 -28.57 -14.70
C ILE A 79 22.36 -29.38 -15.96
N THR A 80 21.26 -29.04 -16.63
CA THR A 80 20.82 -29.69 -17.88
C THR A 80 21.87 -29.55 -18.98
N ASP A 81 22.43 -28.35 -19.14
CA ASP A 81 23.48 -28.07 -20.11
C ASP A 81 24.75 -28.89 -19.84
N LYS A 82 25.17 -28.96 -18.57
CA LYS A 82 26.34 -29.75 -18.16
C LYS A 82 26.11 -31.25 -18.35
N ALA A 83 24.92 -31.74 -17.99
CA ALA A 83 24.53 -33.14 -18.20
C ALA A 83 24.56 -33.53 -19.68
N ARG A 84 24.09 -32.65 -20.58
CA ARG A 84 24.11 -32.90 -22.01
C ARG A 84 25.50 -32.83 -22.63
N LYS A 85 26.29 -31.80 -22.27
CA LYS A 85 27.60 -31.52 -22.88
C LYS A 85 28.74 -32.38 -22.33
N GLU A 86 28.79 -32.57 -21.02
CA GLU A 86 29.90 -33.28 -20.36
C GLU A 86 29.60 -34.75 -20.08
N LEU A 87 28.34 -35.09 -19.77
CA LEU A 87 27.93 -36.46 -19.42
C LEU A 87 27.26 -37.20 -20.59
N GLY A 88 27.05 -36.54 -21.74
CA GLY A 88 26.41 -37.12 -22.91
C GLY A 88 24.95 -37.55 -22.66
N MET A 89 24.31 -37.02 -21.61
CA MET A 89 22.96 -37.39 -21.24
C MET A 89 21.94 -36.87 -22.26
N VAL A 90 20.96 -37.70 -22.60
CA VAL A 90 19.82 -37.37 -23.47
C VAL A 90 18.52 -37.57 -22.70
N PHE A 91 17.45 -36.90 -23.11
CA PHE A 91 16.12 -37.13 -22.52
C PHE A 91 15.72 -38.59 -22.75
N ALA A 92 15.36 -39.27 -21.67
CA ALA A 92 14.88 -40.65 -21.75
C ALA A 92 13.54 -40.68 -22.50
N THR A 93 13.42 -41.58 -23.47
CA THR A 93 12.14 -41.92 -24.06
C THR A 93 11.29 -42.67 -23.04
N PRO A 94 9.99 -42.34 -22.88
CA PRO A 94 9.13 -43.06 -21.94
C PRO A 94 9.05 -44.53 -22.35
N GLU A 95 9.56 -45.42 -21.51
CA GLU A 95 9.43 -46.85 -21.68
C GLU A 95 8.08 -47.33 -21.13
N THR A 96 7.41 -48.21 -21.87
CA THR A 96 6.15 -48.82 -21.40
C THR A 96 6.47 -49.85 -20.33
N ILE A 97 6.07 -49.56 -19.10
CA ILE A 97 6.18 -50.52 -17.98
C ILE A 97 5.01 -51.50 -18.08
N SER A 98 5.27 -52.69 -18.62
CA SER A 98 4.31 -53.80 -18.61
C SER A 98 4.35 -54.49 -17.25
N VAL A 99 3.37 -54.22 -16.40
CA VAL A 99 3.18 -54.94 -15.14
C VAL A 99 2.41 -56.22 -15.43
N TYR A 100 3.08 -57.37 -15.35
CA TYR A 100 2.42 -58.67 -15.40
C TYR A 100 1.90 -59.00 -14.02
N ILE A 101 0.57 -59.03 -13.89
CA ILE A 101 -0.07 -59.46 -12.64
C ILE A 101 -0.40 -60.94 -12.77
N ASP A 102 0.09 -61.75 -11.83
CA ASP A 102 -0.23 -63.17 -11.74
C ASP A 102 -1.73 -63.34 -11.41
N PRO A 103 -2.53 -64.00 -12.26
CA PRO A 103 -3.95 -64.25 -12.01
C PRO A 103 -4.21 -64.98 -10.69
N ASN A 104 -3.23 -65.75 -10.19
CA ASN A 104 -3.37 -66.52 -8.96
C ASN A 104 -3.32 -65.66 -7.69
N HIS A 105 -2.88 -64.39 -7.78
CA HIS A 105 -2.87 -63.47 -6.63
C HIS A 105 -4.22 -62.76 -6.41
N PHE A 106 -5.20 -62.96 -7.31
CA PHE A 106 -6.58 -62.48 -7.15
C PHE A 106 -7.57 -63.57 -6.73
N ALA A 107 -7.08 -64.77 -6.40
CA ALA A 107 -7.90 -65.85 -5.88
C ALA A 107 -8.27 -65.60 -4.41
N PHE A 108 -9.40 -64.90 -4.23
CA PHE A 108 -10.32 -64.96 -3.09
C PHE A 108 -9.82 -64.48 -1.70
N THR A 109 -10.21 -63.25 -1.34
CA THR A 109 -10.81 -63.00 -0.02
C THR A 109 -12.29 -62.69 -0.22
N LYS A 110 -13.13 -63.71 -0.02
CA LYS A 110 -14.56 -63.57 0.19
C LYS A 110 -14.91 -64.24 1.52
#